data_AF-A0A0H1RGI2-F1
#
_entry.id   AF-A0A0H1RGI2-F1
#
_cell.length_a   1.000
_cell.length_b   1.000
_cell.length_c   1.000
_cell.angle_alpha   90.00
_cell.angle_beta   90.00
_cell.angle_gamma   90.00
#
_symmetry.space_group_name_H-M   'P 1'
#
loop_
_entity.id
_entity.type
_entity.pdbx_description
1 polymer ?
#
loop_
_entity_poly.entity_id
_entity_poly.type
_entity_poly.pdbx_seq_one_letter_code
_entity_poly.pdbx_strand_id
1 'polypeptide(L)'
;MAAMDTFDHILNWTLKQGSHTFPGQDGGTCINEAAVVAAGFPYRPVRSVQDMPDCFSRPICALAMQLNDEATDEERQHLLPFVTRLACADTPEVEREREVYIASRLRHHLPFRGRLEILRGALTIGRHADLLGPEEVRTRMAVVQQSAATPTSVADHPMFAKIKSWFGSAKKAEPAN
;
A
#
# COMPACT_ATOMS: atom_id res chain seq x y z
N MET A 1 -23.33 10.28 1.99
CA MET A 1 -22.32 10.14 0.92
C MET A 1 -21.17 11.16 1.03
N ALA A 2 -21.27 12.20 1.90
CA ALA A 2 -20.29 13.30 1.97
C ALA A 2 -18.96 13.00 2.71
N ALA A 3 -18.84 11.90 3.46
CA ALA A 3 -17.63 11.59 4.23
C ALA A 3 -16.52 10.89 3.42
N MET A 4 -16.82 10.39 2.22
CA MET A 4 -15.83 9.67 1.41
C MET A 4 -14.95 10.60 0.58
N ASP A 5 -15.47 11.75 0.14
CA ASP A 5 -14.74 12.72 -0.71
C ASP A 5 -13.72 13.56 0.06
N THR A 6 -13.77 13.58 1.40
CA THR A 6 -12.89 14.45 2.19
C THR A 6 -11.44 13.95 2.22
N PHE A 7 -11.21 12.65 1.95
CA PHE A 7 -9.87 12.04 2.08
C PHE A 7 -8.96 12.28 0.88
N ASP A 8 -9.51 12.47 -0.32
CA ASP A 8 -8.74 12.63 -1.57
C ASP A 8 -7.84 13.89 -1.55
N HIS A 9 -8.09 14.81 -0.63
CA HIS A 9 -7.37 16.09 -0.51
C HIS A 9 -6.57 16.24 0.77
N ILE A 10 -6.43 15.17 1.57
CA ILE A 10 -5.85 15.35 2.90
C ILE A 10 -4.39 15.78 2.81
N LEU A 11 -3.59 15.38 1.79
CA LEU A 11 -2.20 15.85 1.65
C LEU A 11 -1.50 15.73 0.27
N ASN A 12 -2.19 15.54 -0.86
CA ASN A 12 -1.51 15.05 -2.09
C ASN A 12 -0.72 13.74 -1.81
N TRP A 13 -1.22 12.91 -0.90
CA TRP A 13 -0.55 11.66 -0.53
C TRP A 13 -0.92 10.57 -1.52
N THR A 14 0.08 10.03 -2.20
CA THR A 14 -0.13 9.00 -3.24
C THR A 14 0.12 7.61 -2.66
N LEU A 15 -0.82 6.68 -2.83
CA LEU A 15 -0.57 5.29 -2.47
C LEU A 15 0.34 4.62 -3.52
N LYS A 16 1.35 3.88 -3.06
CA LYS A 16 2.34 3.16 -3.88
C LYS A 16 2.29 1.65 -3.61
N GLN A 17 2.72 0.85 -4.58
CA GLN A 17 2.78 -0.62 -4.48
C GLN A 17 3.91 -1.08 -3.53
N GLY A 18 3.63 -2.04 -2.64
CA GLY A 18 4.63 -2.68 -1.80
C GLY A 18 5.13 -1.84 -0.62
N SER A 19 5.98 -2.46 0.22
CA SER A 19 6.60 -1.83 1.39
C SER A 19 7.78 -0.95 0.98
N HIS A 20 7.80 0.31 1.40
CA HIS A 20 8.86 1.24 1.01
C HIS A 20 9.84 1.49 2.15
N THR A 21 11.11 1.73 1.83
CA THR A 21 12.08 2.26 2.78
C THR A 21 11.90 3.78 2.86
N PHE A 22 10.96 4.25 3.68
CA PHE A 22 10.59 5.66 3.89
C PHE A 22 10.16 6.43 2.62
N PRO A 23 8.99 7.11 2.63
CA PRO A 23 8.59 7.90 1.47
C PRO A 23 9.58 9.06 1.28
N GLY A 24 10.25 9.11 0.13
CA GLY A 24 11.01 10.31 -0.28
C GLY A 24 10.11 11.55 -0.36
N GLN A 25 10.68 12.70 -0.70
CA GLN A 25 9.97 14.00 -0.69
C GLN A 25 8.65 14.04 -1.49
N ASP A 26 8.51 13.22 -2.53
CA ASP A 26 7.29 13.10 -3.34
C ASP A 26 6.12 12.45 -2.58
N GLY A 27 6.38 11.98 -1.35
CA GLY A 27 5.40 11.29 -0.53
C GLY A 27 5.04 9.93 -1.12
N GLY A 28 4.33 9.16 -0.32
CA GLY A 28 3.65 7.97 -0.78
C GLY A 28 4.21 6.66 -0.29
N THR A 29 3.29 5.86 0.22
CA THR A 29 3.52 4.63 0.97
C THR A 29 2.48 3.61 0.54
N CYS A 30 2.59 2.36 0.99
CA CYS A 30 1.43 1.47 0.87
C CYS A 30 0.29 1.96 1.78
N ILE A 31 -0.92 1.45 1.54
CA ILE A 31 -2.09 1.78 2.36
C ILE A 31 -1.88 1.49 3.86
N ASN A 32 -1.19 0.40 4.21
CA ASN A 32 -1.00 0.01 5.60
C ASN A 32 -0.01 0.93 6.32
N GLU A 33 1.07 1.34 5.65
CA GLU A 33 2.00 2.35 6.15
C GLU A 33 1.30 3.71 6.34
N ALA A 34 0.44 4.11 5.39
CA ALA A 34 -0.36 5.32 5.51
C ALA A 34 -1.29 5.24 6.72
N ALA A 35 -1.93 4.08 6.93
CA ALA A 35 -2.86 3.86 8.03
C ALA A 35 -2.17 3.89 9.41
N VAL A 36 -0.94 3.35 9.52
CA VAL A 36 -0.09 3.46 10.72
C VAL A 36 0.13 4.93 11.09
N VAL A 37 0.54 5.75 10.13
CA VAL A 37 0.77 7.19 10.34
C VAL A 37 -0.53 7.92 10.67
N ALA A 38 -1.62 7.63 9.93
CA ALA A 38 -2.92 8.24 10.16
C ALA A 38 -3.43 7.95 11.58
N ALA A 39 -3.23 6.73 12.08
CA ALA A 39 -3.58 6.33 13.44
C ALA A 39 -2.66 6.94 14.52
N GLY A 40 -1.60 7.67 14.15
CA GLY A 40 -0.73 8.39 15.08
C GLY A 40 0.50 7.62 15.53
N PHE A 41 0.79 6.48 14.90
CA PHE A 41 2.01 5.73 15.15
C PHE A 41 3.17 6.31 14.32
N PRO A 42 4.42 6.17 14.79
CA PRO A 42 5.58 6.48 13.96
C PRO A 42 5.56 5.70 12.65
N TYR A 43 5.98 6.35 11.56
CA TYR A 43 6.16 5.64 10.30
C TYR A 43 7.11 4.45 10.48
N ARG A 44 6.73 3.30 9.94
CA ARG A 44 7.55 2.09 9.84
C ARG A 44 7.18 1.37 8.55
N PRO A 45 8.14 0.71 7.87
CA PRO A 45 7.81 -0.20 6.79
C PRO A 45 6.90 -1.32 7.30
N VAL A 46 5.88 -1.67 6.53
CA VAL A 46 4.97 -2.78 6.82
C VAL A 46 5.16 -3.84 5.75
N ARG A 47 5.85 -4.94 6.08
CA ARG A 47 6.13 -6.05 5.15
C ARG A 47 5.12 -7.16 5.25
N SER A 48 4.51 -7.29 6.42
CA SER A 48 3.43 -8.24 6.67
C SER A 48 2.38 -7.62 7.57
N VAL A 49 1.15 -8.12 7.51
CA VAL A 49 0.08 -7.62 8.40
C VAL A 49 0.36 -7.87 9.87
N GLN A 50 1.23 -8.83 10.21
CA GLN A 50 1.71 -9.07 11.57
C GLN A 50 2.58 -7.90 12.10
N ASP A 51 3.11 -7.07 11.23
CA ASP A 51 3.86 -5.86 11.61
C ASP A 51 2.94 -4.73 12.10
N MET A 52 1.62 -4.79 11.82
CA MET A 52 0.71 -3.71 12.21
C MET A 52 0.58 -3.60 13.75
N PRO A 53 0.32 -2.41 14.31
CA PRO A 53 -0.07 -2.28 15.72
C PRO A 53 -1.34 -3.08 16.05
N ASP A 54 -1.54 -3.43 17.32
CA ASP A 54 -2.62 -4.33 17.75
C ASP A 54 -4.03 -3.76 17.55
N CYS A 55 -4.16 -2.43 17.42
CA CYS A 55 -5.45 -1.80 17.10
C CYS A 55 -5.88 -1.99 15.64
N PHE A 56 -5.08 -2.63 14.78
CA PHE A 56 -5.40 -2.86 13.38
C PHE A 56 -5.95 -4.26 13.13
N SER A 57 -7.09 -4.32 12.42
CA SER A 57 -7.71 -5.59 12.05
C SER A 57 -6.84 -6.31 11.02
N ARG A 58 -6.30 -7.47 11.39
CA ARG A 58 -5.39 -8.26 10.52
C ARG A 58 -6.06 -8.70 9.21
N PRO A 59 -7.31 -9.21 9.21
CA PRO A 59 -8.03 -9.58 7.98
C PRO A 59 -8.26 -8.39 7.05
N ILE A 60 -8.65 -7.24 7.60
CA ILE A 60 -8.88 -6.02 6.82
C ILE A 60 -7.57 -5.48 6.24
N CYS A 61 -6.51 -5.43 7.05
CA CYS A 61 -5.19 -4.99 6.59
C CYS A 61 -4.59 -5.93 5.54
N ALA A 62 -4.92 -7.23 5.59
CA ALA A 62 -4.46 -8.21 4.61
C ALA A 62 -5.13 -7.98 3.26
N LEU A 63 -6.45 -7.81 3.24
CA LEU A 63 -7.18 -7.48 2.02
C LEU A 63 -6.76 -6.13 1.47
N ALA A 64 -6.57 -5.12 2.32
CA ALA A 64 -6.11 -3.80 1.91
C ALA A 64 -4.71 -3.84 1.27
N MET A 65 -3.76 -4.57 1.88
CA MET A 65 -2.42 -4.78 1.32
C MET A 65 -2.47 -5.47 -0.04
N GLN A 66 -3.26 -6.55 -0.15
CA GLN A 66 -3.42 -7.27 -1.41
C GLN A 66 -4.03 -6.37 -2.51
N LEU A 67 -5.08 -5.62 -2.19
CA LEU A 67 -5.70 -4.65 -3.11
C LEU A 67 -4.71 -3.57 -3.55
N ASN A 68 -3.92 -3.06 -2.61
CA ASN A 68 -2.91 -2.05 -2.89
C ASN A 68 -1.86 -2.56 -3.89
N ASP A 69 -1.42 -3.80 -3.69
CA ASP A 69 -0.30 -4.36 -4.44
C ASP A 69 -0.71 -4.89 -5.81
N GLU A 70 -1.97 -5.29 -6.00
CA GLU A 70 -2.48 -5.79 -7.29
C GLU A 70 -3.11 -4.70 -8.17
N ALA A 71 -3.36 -3.50 -7.63
CA ALA A 71 -4.00 -2.39 -8.34
C ALA A 71 -3.05 -1.65 -9.31
N THR A 72 -3.61 -1.08 -10.38
CA THR A 72 -2.91 -0.03 -11.16
C THR A 72 -2.68 1.21 -10.30
N ASP A 73 -1.85 2.14 -10.76
CA ASP A 73 -1.56 3.36 -10.02
C ASP A 73 -2.82 4.22 -9.78
N GLU A 74 -3.72 4.26 -10.77
CA GLU A 74 -5.00 4.96 -10.68
C GLU A 74 -5.99 4.21 -9.78
N GLU A 75 -6.10 2.89 -9.93
CA GLU A 75 -6.98 2.06 -9.09
C GLU A 75 -6.59 2.18 -7.62
N ARG A 76 -5.29 2.17 -7.31
CA ARG A 76 -4.77 2.21 -5.95
C ARG A 76 -5.21 3.44 -5.17
N GLN A 77 -5.40 4.59 -5.84
CA GLN A 77 -5.84 5.80 -5.15
C GLN A 77 -7.26 5.70 -4.59
N HIS A 78 -8.09 4.80 -5.11
CA HIS A 78 -9.44 4.52 -4.57
C HIS A 78 -9.39 3.88 -3.17
N LEU A 79 -8.21 3.50 -2.68
CA LEU A 79 -8.01 3.00 -1.32
C LEU A 79 -7.80 4.11 -0.29
N LEU A 80 -7.55 5.36 -0.71
CA LEU A 80 -7.33 6.50 0.21
C LEU A 80 -8.45 6.67 1.26
N PRO A 81 -9.75 6.54 0.92
CA PRO A 81 -10.83 6.66 1.91
C PRO A 81 -10.84 5.59 3.01
N PHE A 82 -10.00 4.57 2.90
CA PHE A 82 -9.91 3.46 3.85
C PHE A 82 -8.75 3.62 4.85
N VAL A 83 -7.81 4.54 4.60
CA VAL A 83 -6.59 4.75 5.40
C VAL A 83 -6.89 4.92 6.89
N THR A 84 -7.89 5.72 7.26
CA THR A 84 -8.29 5.94 8.67
C THR A 84 -9.14 4.83 9.26
N ARG A 85 -9.57 3.87 8.44
CA ARG A 85 -10.54 2.85 8.85
C ARG A 85 -9.89 1.52 9.22
N LEU A 86 -8.59 1.34 8.94
CA LEU A 86 -7.91 0.06 9.17
C LEU A 86 -7.60 -0.20 10.66
N ALA A 87 -7.53 0.85 11.48
CA ALA A 87 -7.35 0.77 12.93
C ALA A 87 -8.68 0.42 13.64
N CYS A 88 -9.24 -0.74 13.30
CA CYS A 88 -10.55 -1.21 13.77
C CYS A 88 -10.51 -2.65 14.30
N ALA A 89 -9.37 -3.11 14.84
CA ALA A 89 -9.29 -4.42 15.46
C ALA A 89 -10.39 -4.62 16.51
N ASP A 90 -10.91 -5.82 16.59
CA ASP A 90 -12.01 -6.20 17.46
C ASP A 90 -11.73 -7.53 18.18
N THR A 91 -12.75 -8.10 18.79
CA THR A 91 -12.70 -9.43 19.41
C THR A 91 -12.29 -10.51 18.39
N PRO A 92 -11.61 -11.59 18.83
CA PRO A 92 -11.23 -12.69 17.95
C PRO A 92 -12.39 -13.30 17.15
N GLU A 93 -13.60 -13.29 17.71
CA GLU A 93 -14.81 -13.77 17.05
C GLU A 93 -15.18 -12.90 15.84
N VAL A 94 -15.13 -11.57 16.00
CA VAL A 94 -15.38 -10.61 14.92
C VAL A 94 -14.29 -10.66 13.87
N GLU A 95 -13.03 -10.77 14.26
CA GLU A 95 -11.92 -10.90 13.30
C GLU A 95 -12.07 -12.18 12.46
N ARG A 96 -12.46 -13.29 13.08
CA ARG A 96 -12.77 -14.53 12.38
C ARG A 96 -13.98 -14.42 11.46
N GLU A 97 -15.01 -13.66 11.85
CA GLU A 97 -16.15 -13.37 10.98
C GLU A 97 -15.72 -12.57 9.74
N ARG A 98 -14.86 -11.56 9.92
CA ARG A 98 -14.26 -10.80 8.81
C ARG A 98 -13.47 -11.69 7.87
N GLU A 99 -12.64 -12.61 8.39
CA GLU A 99 -11.90 -13.57 7.57
C GLU A 99 -12.83 -14.45 6.75
N VAL A 100 -13.86 -15.03 7.36
CA VAL A 100 -14.84 -15.88 6.67
C VAL A 100 -15.60 -15.08 5.61
N TYR A 101 -16.01 -13.85 5.94
CA TYR A 101 -16.69 -12.94 5.01
C TYR A 101 -15.83 -12.67 3.77
N ILE A 102 -14.56 -12.31 3.97
CA ILE A 102 -13.60 -11.98 2.91
C ILE A 102 -13.32 -13.23 2.07
N ALA A 103 -12.89 -14.32 2.72
CA ALA A 103 -12.53 -15.56 2.05
C ALA A 103 -13.69 -16.12 1.21
N SER A 104 -14.92 -16.07 1.73
CA SER A 104 -16.08 -16.59 1.01
C SER A 104 -16.38 -15.86 -0.30
N ARG A 105 -16.02 -14.57 -0.39
CA ARG A 105 -16.33 -13.67 -1.53
C ARG A 105 -15.17 -13.51 -2.50
N LEU A 106 -13.93 -13.75 -2.06
CA LEU A 106 -12.76 -13.78 -2.95
C LEU A 106 -12.62 -15.10 -3.74
N ARG A 107 -13.54 -16.06 -3.57
CA ARG A 107 -13.52 -17.35 -4.29
C ARG A 107 -13.64 -17.22 -5.81
N HIS A 108 -14.13 -16.09 -6.30
CA HIS A 108 -14.26 -15.82 -7.73
C HIS A 108 -13.30 -14.71 -8.12
N HIS A 109 -12.74 -14.79 -9.33
CA HIS A 109 -11.93 -13.71 -9.88
C HIS A 109 -12.82 -12.48 -10.08
N LEU A 110 -12.56 -11.43 -9.30
CA LEU A 110 -13.32 -10.19 -9.30
C LEU A 110 -12.43 -9.03 -9.77
N PRO A 111 -12.97 -8.10 -10.58
CA PRO A 111 -12.26 -6.87 -10.91
C PRO A 111 -11.98 -6.06 -9.63
N PHE A 112 -11.02 -5.14 -9.69
CA PHE A 112 -10.61 -4.33 -8.54
C PHE A 112 -11.79 -3.73 -7.78
N ARG A 113 -12.74 -3.10 -8.48
CA ARG A 113 -13.94 -2.51 -7.87
C ARG A 113 -14.79 -3.53 -7.09
N GLY A 114 -14.91 -4.77 -7.58
CA GLY A 114 -15.64 -5.82 -6.87
C GLY A 114 -14.95 -6.22 -5.56
N ARG A 115 -13.61 -6.28 -5.57
CA ARG A 115 -12.81 -6.57 -4.38
C ARG A 115 -12.78 -5.39 -3.39
N LEU A 116 -12.83 -4.15 -3.89
CA LEU A 116 -12.97 -2.95 -3.07
C LEU A 116 -14.31 -2.94 -2.29
N GLU A 117 -15.39 -3.42 -2.90
CA GLU A 117 -16.67 -3.55 -2.20
C GLU A 117 -16.65 -4.65 -1.13
N ILE A 118 -15.82 -5.70 -1.29
CA ILE A 118 -15.58 -6.68 -0.22
C ILE A 118 -14.87 -5.99 0.96
N LEU A 119 -13.86 -5.16 0.71
CA LEU A 119 -13.19 -4.39 1.77
C LEU A 119 -14.18 -3.48 2.50
N ARG A 120 -15.05 -2.77 1.76
CA ARG A 120 -16.12 -1.95 2.33
C ARG A 120 -17.05 -2.77 3.21
N GLY A 121 -17.47 -3.95 2.74
CA GLY A 121 -18.37 -4.83 3.48
C GLY A 121 -17.74 -5.40 4.75
N ALA A 122 -16.47 -5.84 4.68
CA ALA A 122 -15.75 -6.35 5.84
C ALA A 122 -15.62 -5.28 6.95
N LEU A 123 -15.44 -4.02 6.56
CA LEU A 123 -15.41 -2.87 7.49
C LEU A 123 -16.75 -2.56 8.17
N THR A 124 -17.86 -3.19 7.75
CA THR A 124 -19.17 -3.05 8.43
C THR A 124 -19.42 -4.13 9.48
N ILE A 125 -18.51 -5.10 9.61
CA ILE A 125 -18.61 -6.19 10.59
C ILE A 125 -17.89 -5.75 11.86
N GLY A 126 -18.63 -5.64 12.98
CA GLY A 126 -18.07 -5.30 14.29
C GLY A 126 -17.78 -3.81 14.49
N ARG A 127 -16.76 -3.49 15.30
CA ARG A 127 -16.34 -2.12 15.62
C ARG A 127 -15.84 -1.40 14.38
N HIS A 128 -16.16 -0.12 14.32
CA HIS A 128 -15.58 0.82 13.36
C HIS A 128 -14.39 1.54 14.01
N ALA A 129 -13.41 1.95 13.19
CA ALA A 129 -12.36 2.83 13.67
C ALA A 129 -12.98 4.15 14.14
N ASP A 130 -12.45 4.71 15.23
CA ASP A 130 -12.82 6.04 15.68
C ASP A 130 -12.54 7.04 14.55
N LEU A 131 -13.52 7.90 14.24
CA LEU A 131 -13.36 8.92 13.22
C LEU A 131 -12.34 9.95 13.71
N LEU A 132 -11.08 9.75 13.38
CA LEU A 132 -10.06 10.78 13.52
C LEU A 132 -10.43 11.95 12.61
N GLY A 133 -10.34 13.16 13.17
CA GLY A 133 -10.63 14.38 12.42
C GLY A 133 -9.70 14.50 11.20
N PRO A 134 -10.21 14.87 10.00
CA PRO A 134 -9.39 15.02 8.80
C PRO A 134 -8.14 15.89 8.99
N GLU A 135 -8.24 16.96 9.79
CA GLU A 135 -7.11 17.86 10.08
C GLU A 135 -6.03 17.23 10.96
N GLU A 136 -6.40 16.33 11.87
CA GLU A 136 -5.43 15.61 12.70
C GLU A 136 -4.62 14.63 11.85
N VAL A 137 -5.30 13.90 10.96
CA VAL A 137 -4.63 12.99 10.01
C VAL A 137 -3.72 13.77 9.07
N ARG A 138 -4.19 14.91 8.54
CA ARG A 138 -3.37 15.84 7.74
C ARG A 138 -2.11 16.25 8.49
N THR A 139 -2.24 16.65 9.74
CA THR A 139 -1.10 17.10 10.54
C THR A 139 -0.08 15.97 10.73
N ARG A 140 -0.54 14.77 11.10
CA ARG A 140 0.32 13.59 11.31
C ARG A 140 1.09 13.21 10.05
N MET A 141 0.39 13.14 8.93
CA MET A 141 1.01 12.75 7.66
C MET A 141 1.97 13.84 7.13
N ALA A 142 1.70 15.13 7.38
CA ALA A 142 2.58 16.23 6.97
C ALA A 142 3.92 16.21 7.73
N VAL A 143 3.88 15.88 9.03
CA VAL A 143 5.10 15.72 9.84
C VAL A 143 6.00 14.61 9.28
N VAL A 144 5.42 13.49 8.86
CA VAL A 144 6.19 12.40 8.22
C VAL A 144 6.78 12.86 6.90
N GLN A 145 6.01 13.56 6.06
CA GLN A 145 6.51 14.07 4.78
C GLN A 145 7.66 15.08 4.95
N GLN A 146 7.57 15.99 5.93
CA GLN A 146 8.62 16.97 6.24
C GLN A 146 9.91 16.33 6.77
N SER A 147 9.79 15.15 7.39
CA SER A 147 10.93 14.39 7.91
C SER A 147 11.69 13.63 6.81
N ALA A 148 11.23 13.66 5.55
CA ALA A 148 11.90 13.08 4.39
C ALA A 148 13.16 13.87 4.00
N ALA A 149 14.31 13.50 4.58
CA ALA A 149 15.57 14.19 4.38
C ALA A 149 16.20 14.04 2.98
N THR A 150 15.68 13.18 2.11
CA THR A 150 16.31 12.86 0.81
C THR A 150 15.29 12.69 -0.31
N PRO A 151 15.52 13.27 -1.51
CA PRO A 151 14.75 12.92 -2.70
C PRO A 151 15.05 11.46 -3.07
N THR A 152 14.10 10.57 -2.83
CA THR A 152 14.19 9.17 -3.29
C THR A 152 13.82 9.11 -4.76
N SER A 153 14.72 9.58 -5.62
CA SER A 153 14.75 9.13 -7.01
C SER A 153 15.12 7.64 -7.00
N VAL A 154 14.12 6.77 -6.97
CA VAL A 154 14.32 5.44 -7.56
C VAL A 154 14.28 5.71 -9.06
N ALA A 155 15.45 5.82 -9.68
CA ALA A 155 15.51 5.73 -11.13
C ALA A 155 14.84 4.42 -11.53
N ASP A 156 13.80 4.49 -12.35
CA ASP A 156 13.32 3.33 -13.10
C ASP A 156 14.53 2.68 -13.75
N HIS A 157 14.97 1.55 -13.21
CA HIS A 157 15.94 0.74 -13.90
C HIS A 157 15.18 0.08 -15.05
N PRO A 158 15.49 0.39 -16.33
CA PRO A 158 15.05 -0.46 -17.40
C PRO A 158 15.84 -1.76 -17.26
N MET A 159 15.30 -2.71 -16.50
CA MET A 159 15.66 -4.11 -16.65
C MET A 159 15.26 -4.48 -18.07
N PHE A 160 16.18 -4.35 -19.03
CA PHE A 160 16.29 -5.09 -20.30
C PHE A 160 17.27 -4.36 -21.24
N ALA A 161 18.58 -4.55 -21.04
CA ALA A 161 19.56 -4.48 -22.13
C ALA A 161 20.94 -4.92 -21.64
N LYS A 162 21.34 -6.14 -21.99
CA LYS A 162 22.69 -6.54 -22.47
C LYS A 162 22.90 -8.05 -22.26
N ILE A 163 22.30 -8.86 -23.13
CA ILE A 163 22.95 -10.12 -23.52
C ILE A 163 23.84 -9.74 -24.71
N LYS A 164 25.11 -9.40 -24.42
CA LYS A 164 26.12 -9.25 -25.47
C LYS A 164 26.77 -10.61 -25.70
N SER A 165 26.48 -11.14 -26.89
CA SER A 165 27.41 -11.82 -27.82
C SER A 165 28.68 -12.38 -27.20
N TRP A 166 28.72 -13.71 -27.06
CA TRP A 166 29.95 -14.45 -26.85
C TRP A 166 30.05 -15.55 -27.91
N PHE A 167 30.64 -15.22 -29.06
CA PHE A 167 31.52 -16.11 -29.81
C PHE A 167 32.49 -15.25 -30.62
N GLY A 168 33.72 -15.17 -30.10
CA GLY A 168 34.82 -14.38 -30.64
C GLY A 168 35.49 -15.06 -31.85
N SER A 169 36.07 -14.20 -32.67
CA SER A 169 36.80 -14.45 -33.92
C SER A 169 37.99 -15.39 -33.77
N ALA A 170 38.15 -16.29 -34.75
CA ALA A 170 39.40 -16.98 -35.03
C ALA A 170 40.36 -16.06 -35.80
N LYS A 171 41.64 -16.14 -35.42
CA LYS A 171 42.76 -15.29 -35.77
C LYS A 171 43.16 -15.38 -37.26
N LYS A 172 43.61 -14.26 -37.83
CA LYS A 172 44.44 -14.21 -39.03
C LYS A 172 45.87 -13.89 -38.59
N ALA A 173 46.83 -14.72 -38.98
CA ALA A 173 48.26 -14.38 -38.98
C ALA A 173 48.98 -15.24 -40.03
N GLU A 174 49.37 -14.58 -41.11
CA GLU A 174 50.32 -15.02 -42.14
C GLU A 174 51.75 -14.77 -41.63
N PRO A 175 52.76 -15.50 -42.14
CA PRO A 175 53.95 -14.78 -42.59
C PRO A 175 54.51 -15.26 -43.94
N ALA A 176 55.22 -14.32 -44.58
CA ALA A 176 56.05 -14.41 -45.80
C ALA A 176 56.94 -15.67 -45.85
N ASN A 177 57.26 -16.27 -47.00
CA ASN A 177 57.94 -15.72 -48.18
C ASN A 177 57.75 -16.66 -49.39
#